data_AF-A0A1G7ZEI1-F1
#
_entry.id   AF-A0A1G7ZEI1-F1
#
_cell.length_a   1.000
_cell.length_b   1.000
_cell.length_c   1.000
_cell.angle_alpha   90.00
_cell.angle_beta   90.00
_cell.angle_gamma   90.00
#
_symmetry.space_group_name_H-M   'P 1'
#
loop_
_entity.id
_entity.type
_entity.pdbx_description
1 polymer ?
#
loop_
_entity_poly.entity_id
_entity_poly.type
_entity_poly.pdbx_seq_one_letter_code
_entity_poly.pdbx_strand_id
1 'polypeptide(L)'
;MAFDDLRSFLAALDAEGHAIAMGLPPGTSTREQVDEFARRWDRFPVAPTRRDDLPWRENTVDGGDIDLFELLPLFRLNDGDGGFCLDKAAVVTRDPDDPGHFGKQNVGIYRMEVKGPRKLAIQPVPMHDAAVHLRHAEERGEDLPIAITIGNDPVITLMASAPLRYDESEYEMAGAIRQSPYPIVVTPLRGLDVPWGSEVVIEGVIEGRKREIEGPFGEFTGHYSGDRDLPVVRVDKVSFRTAPIFESLYLGMPCTELDHLIGPATCALLLQQLKADFPEVRAVNAMHTPRPPGDHFHRARDTAASRRPSG
;
A
#
# COMPACT_ATOMS: atom_id res chain seq x y z
N MET A 1 6.69 1.50 28.20
CA MET A 1 6.87 2.98 28.16
C MET A 1 5.73 3.46 27.26
N ALA A 2 4.64 3.95 27.85
CA ALA A 2 3.42 4.25 27.09
C ALA A 2 3.65 5.46 26.18
N PHE A 3 3.12 5.41 24.97
CA PHE A 3 3.34 6.37 23.89
C PHE A 3 2.48 7.63 24.09
N ASP A 4 2.86 8.49 25.04
CA ASP A 4 2.09 9.70 25.36
C ASP A 4 2.28 10.87 24.34
N ASP A 5 3.24 10.78 23.40
CA ASP A 5 3.57 11.85 22.44
C ASP A 5 3.59 11.38 20.97
N LEU A 6 2.73 10.42 20.65
CA LEU A 6 2.62 9.92 19.28
C LEU A 6 1.70 10.82 18.45
N ARG A 7 2.20 11.30 17.30
CA ARG A 7 1.40 12.10 16.35
C ARG A 7 0.71 11.17 15.36
N SER A 8 -0.58 10.93 15.57
CA SER A 8 -1.43 10.25 14.60
C SER A 8 -1.99 11.26 13.60
N PHE A 9 -1.79 11.00 12.31
CA PHE A 9 -2.41 11.76 11.23
C PHE A 9 -3.37 10.87 10.45
N LEU A 10 -4.63 11.28 10.42
CA LEU A 10 -5.59 10.89 9.39
C LEU A 10 -5.42 11.87 8.21
N ALA A 11 -5.49 11.38 6.98
CA ALA A 11 -5.52 12.16 5.74
C ALA A 11 -4.22 12.89 5.33
N ALA A 12 -3.26 12.15 4.76
CA ALA A 12 -2.07 12.75 4.12
C ALA A 12 -2.18 12.87 2.58
N LEU A 13 -3.21 12.31 1.95
CA LEU A 13 -3.28 12.13 0.49
C LEU A 13 -4.67 12.45 -0.08
N ASP A 14 -5.19 13.64 0.17
CA ASP A 14 -6.23 14.22 -0.68
C ASP A 14 -5.62 14.72 -2.02
N ALA A 15 -6.38 15.46 -2.83
CA ALA A 15 -5.86 15.99 -4.10
C ALA A 15 -4.64 16.90 -3.95
N GLU A 16 -4.56 17.68 -2.86
CA GLU A 16 -3.40 18.54 -2.58
C GLU A 16 -2.23 17.72 -2.02
N GLY A 17 -2.52 16.77 -1.13
CA GLY A 17 -1.55 15.82 -0.59
C GLY A 17 -0.88 14.98 -1.68
N HIS A 18 -1.65 14.50 -2.66
CA HIS A 18 -1.10 13.78 -3.82
C HIS A 18 -0.19 14.68 -4.67
N ALA A 19 -0.54 15.96 -4.89
CA ALA A 19 0.34 16.90 -5.57
C ALA A 19 1.65 17.10 -4.80
N ILE A 20 1.57 17.31 -3.48
CA ILE A 20 2.75 17.45 -2.59
C ILE A 20 3.62 16.20 -2.62
N ALA A 21 3.03 15.00 -2.57
CA ALA A 21 3.73 13.73 -2.66
C ALA A 21 4.55 13.61 -3.96
N MET A 22 4.04 14.16 -5.06
CA MET A 22 4.76 14.24 -6.33
C MET A 22 5.68 15.47 -6.46
N GLY A 23 5.84 16.28 -5.41
CA GLY A 23 6.63 17.51 -5.46
C GLY A 23 6.05 18.58 -6.38
N LEU A 24 4.74 18.54 -6.63
CA LEU A 24 4.00 19.53 -7.40
C LEU A 24 3.36 20.58 -6.48
N PRO A 25 3.03 21.78 -7.00
CA PRO A 25 2.26 22.77 -6.24
C PRO A 25 0.92 22.18 -5.75
N PRO A 26 0.47 22.45 -4.51
CA PRO A 26 -0.78 21.89 -3.97
C PRO A 26 -2.03 22.14 -4.85
N GLY A 27 -2.10 23.30 -5.50
CA GLY A 27 -3.20 23.65 -6.42
C GLY A 27 -3.13 23.03 -7.82
N THR A 28 -2.23 22.07 -8.07
CA THR A 28 -2.12 21.40 -9.36
C THR A 28 -3.39 20.59 -9.64
N SER A 29 -3.98 20.73 -10.83
CA SER A 29 -5.21 20.03 -11.15
C SER A 29 -5.01 18.50 -11.21
N THR A 30 -6.03 17.71 -10.89
CA THR A 30 -5.96 16.23 -10.98
C THR A 30 -5.51 15.74 -12.35
N ARG A 31 -5.91 16.44 -13.43
CA ARG A 31 -5.47 16.10 -14.79
C ARG A 31 -3.96 16.28 -14.96
N GLU A 32 -3.43 17.42 -14.55
CA GLU A 32 -1.98 17.69 -14.61
C GLU A 32 -1.20 16.72 -13.72
N GLN A 33 -1.75 16.37 -12.56
CA GLN A 33 -1.18 15.35 -11.68
C GLN A 33 -1.09 13.98 -12.37
N VAL A 34 -2.17 13.52 -13.04
CA VAL A 34 -2.18 12.24 -13.78
C VAL A 34 -1.24 12.28 -15.00
N ASP A 35 -1.22 13.38 -15.75
CA ASP A 35 -0.34 13.55 -16.91
C ASP A 35 1.14 13.50 -16.48
N GLU A 36 1.50 14.15 -15.38
CA GLU A 36 2.85 14.12 -14.83
C GLU A 36 3.21 12.74 -14.26
N PHE A 37 2.28 12.08 -13.58
CA PHE A 37 2.45 10.71 -13.10
C PHE A 37 2.77 9.76 -14.26
N ALA A 38 1.98 9.81 -15.34
CA ALA A 38 2.20 9.00 -16.55
C ALA A 38 3.56 9.31 -17.20
N ARG A 39 3.94 10.59 -17.29
CA ARG A 39 5.26 11.00 -17.83
C ARG A 39 6.42 10.46 -16.99
N ARG A 40 6.27 10.40 -15.67
CA ARG A 40 7.29 9.87 -14.75
C ARG A 40 7.33 8.35 -14.76
N TRP A 41 6.19 7.70 -14.94
CA TRP A 41 6.07 6.25 -15.11
C TRP A 41 6.95 5.73 -16.25
N ASP A 42 7.00 6.45 -17.38
CA ASP A 42 7.85 6.12 -18.54
C ASP A 42 9.37 6.14 -18.25
N ARG A 43 9.79 6.59 -17.07
CA ARG A 43 11.21 6.58 -16.65
C ARG A 43 11.61 5.31 -15.90
N PHE A 44 10.66 4.42 -15.61
CA PHE A 44 10.94 3.15 -14.97
C PHE A 44 11.86 2.26 -15.85
N PRO A 45 12.83 1.53 -15.27
CA PRO A 45 13.20 1.50 -13.85
C PRO A 45 14.25 2.55 -13.45
N VAL A 46 14.18 3.03 -12.20
CA VAL A 46 15.23 3.88 -11.59
C VAL A 46 15.81 3.18 -10.37
N ALA A 47 17.07 2.74 -10.45
CA ALA A 47 17.71 2.02 -9.36
C ALA A 47 17.66 2.79 -8.02
N PRO A 48 17.29 2.14 -6.90
CA PRO A 48 17.26 2.76 -5.59
C PRO A 48 18.66 2.96 -5.00
N THR A 49 18.76 3.85 -4.01
CA THR A 49 20.00 4.07 -3.25
C THR A 49 19.95 3.28 -1.96
N ARG A 50 20.94 2.42 -1.72
CA ARG A 50 21.09 1.71 -0.45
C ARG A 50 21.77 2.61 0.59
N ARG A 51 21.22 2.63 1.79
CA ARG A 51 21.76 3.30 2.98
C ARG A 51 22.23 2.27 3.99
N ASP A 52 23.18 2.65 4.82
CA ASP A 52 23.73 1.81 5.89
C ASP A 52 23.20 2.20 7.28
N ASP A 53 22.74 3.44 7.42
CA ASP A 53 22.14 3.97 8.65
C ASP A 53 20.64 3.59 8.75
N LEU A 54 20.21 3.31 9.98
CA LEU A 54 18.88 2.82 10.31
C LEU A 54 18.19 3.84 11.23
N PRO A 55 17.62 4.93 10.70
CA PRO A 55 17.12 6.05 11.52
C PRO A 55 16.01 5.64 12.49
N TRP A 56 15.21 4.63 12.14
CA TRP A 56 14.17 4.06 12.99
C TRP A 56 14.71 3.17 14.13
N ARG A 57 16.03 2.95 14.26
CA ARG A 57 16.61 2.17 15.37
C ARG A 57 16.97 3.00 16.60
N GLU A 58 16.43 4.21 16.73
CA GLU A 58 16.53 4.99 17.97
C GLU A 58 15.97 4.19 19.17
N ASN A 59 14.88 3.45 18.93
CA ASN A 59 14.27 2.56 19.91
C ASN A 59 14.05 1.18 19.29
N THR A 60 14.16 0.12 20.10
CA THR A 60 13.92 -1.26 19.67
C THR A 60 13.36 -2.08 20.83
N VAL A 61 12.34 -2.89 20.54
CA VAL A 61 11.73 -3.84 21.46
C VAL A 61 11.67 -5.19 20.76
N ASP A 62 12.07 -6.25 21.47
CA ASP A 62 12.27 -7.59 20.91
C ASP A 62 11.53 -8.64 21.73
N GLY A 63 11.17 -9.75 21.08
CA GLY A 63 10.72 -10.95 21.78
C GLY A 63 9.55 -10.70 22.73
N GLY A 64 9.63 -11.19 23.96
CA GLY A 64 8.52 -11.17 24.93
C GLY A 64 8.10 -9.78 25.43
N ASP A 65 8.94 -8.75 25.23
CA ASP A 65 8.68 -7.40 25.74
C ASP A 65 7.82 -6.56 24.78
N ILE A 66 7.52 -7.11 23.59
CA ILE A 66 6.70 -6.43 22.59
C ILE A 66 5.23 -6.51 23.01
N ASP A 67 4.61 -5.34 23.13
CA ASP A 67 3.16 -5.19 23.19
C ASP A 67 2.66 -4.15 22.19
N LEU A 68 2.15 -4.61 21.04
CA LEU A 68 1.60 -3.74 19.99
C LEU A 68 0.50 -2.79 20.48
N PHE A 69 -0.28 -3.15 21.52
CA PHE A 69 -1.31 -2.27 22.05
C PHE A 69 -0.73 -1.12 22.88
N GLU A 70 0.45 -1.31 23.46
CA GLU A 70 1.19 -0.22 24.10
C GLU A 70 2.00 0.57 23.08
N LEU A 71 2.58 -0.12 22.08
CA LEU A 71 3.54 0.46 21.14
C LEU A 71 2.91 1.34 20.05
N LEU A 72 1.67 1.05 19.65
CA LEU A 72 1.01 1.69 18.53
C LEU A 72 -0.25 2.44 19.00
N PRO A 73 -0.60 3.56 18.36
CA PRO A 73 -1.77 4.37 18.71
C PRO A 73 -3.04 3.76 18.12
N LEU A 74 -3.35 2.52 18.50
CA LEU A 74 -4.38 1.73 17.85
C LEU A 74 -5.78 2.31 18.09
N PHE A 75 -6.54 2.48 17.01
CA PHE A 75 -7.95 2.90 17.07
C PHE A 75 -8.79 2.10 16.09
N ARG A 76 -10.09 2.03 16.37
CA ARG A 76 -11.08 1.48 15.44
C ARG A 76 -11.52 2.59 14.50
N LEU A 77 -11.50 2.31 13.21
CA LEU A 77 -11.81 3.29 12.20
C LEU A 77 -13.32 3.49 12.05
N ASN A 78 -14.05 2.38 12.12
CA ASN A 78 -15.50 2.33 12.09
C ASN A 78 -16.05 1.58 13.31
N ASP A 79 -17.25 1.96 13.76
CA ASP A 79 -17.88 1.39 14.96
C ASP A 79 -18.04 -0.14 14.92
N GLY A 80 -18.26 -0.68 13.71
CA GLY A 80 -18.48 -2.10 13.47
C GLY A 80 -17.22 -2.91 13.20
N ASP A 81 -16.03 -2.30 13.15
CA ASP A 81 -14.78 -3.03 12.90
C ASP A 81 -14.54 -4.08 13.98
N GLY A 82 -14.00 -5.26 13.63
CA GLY A 82 -13.74 -6.36 14.55
C GLY A 82 -12.60 -6.08 15.54
N GLY A 83 -11.65 -5.23 15.18
CA GLY A 83 -10.48 -4.91 15.99
C GLY A 83 -9.77 -3.65 15.51
N PHE A 84 -8.61 -3.36 16.08
CA PHE A 84 -7.76 -2.28 15.62
C PHE A 84 -6.97 -2.72 14.39
N CYS A 85 -6.88 -1.87 13.37
CA CYS A 85 -6.20 -2.23 12.13
C CYS A 85 -5.06 -1.29 11.79
N LEU A 86 -4.03 -1.86 11.17
CA LEU A 86 -3.04 -1.14 10.38
C LEU A 86 -3.54 -1.19 8.94
N ASP A 87 -3.95 -0.04 8.41
CA ASP A 87 -4.65 0.09 7.13
C ASP A 87 -3.79 0.75 6.03
N LYS A 88 -2.75 1.50 6.41
CA LYS A 88 -1.82 2.19 5.50
C LYS A 88 -0.42 1.58 5.45
N ALA A 89 -0.16 0.55 6.25
CA ALA A 89 1.20 0.03 6.40
C ALA A 89 1.72 -0.60 5.10
N ALA A 90 2.97 -0.30 4.76
CA ALA A 90 3.63 -0.93 3.62
C ALA A 90 4.26 -2.25 4.10
N VAL A 91 3.83 -3.35 3.51
CA VAL A 91 4.26 -4.71 3.83
C VAL A 91 5.25 -5.20 2.80
N VAL A 92 6.41 -5.62 3.28
CA VAL A 92 7.52 -6.12 2.48
C VAL A 92 7.65 -7.63 2.65
N THR A 93 7.67 -8.35 1.53
CA THR A 93 7.95 -9.80 1.45
C THR A 93 8.78 -10.08 0.21
N ARG A 94 9.51 -11.21 0.18
CA ARG A 94 10.24 -11.69 -1.01
C ARG A 94 9.68 -13.02 -1.46
N ASP A 95 9.75 -13.26 -2.77
CA ASP A 95 9.53 -14.60 -3.33
C ASP A 95 10.54 -15.57 -2.70
N PRO A 96 10.10 -16.57 -1.91
CA PRO A 96 11.02 -17.50 -1.29
C PRO A 96 11.72 -18.37 -2.35
N ASP A 97 11.14 -18.53 -3.55
CA ASP A 97 11.70 -19.34 -4.62
C ASP A 97 12.79 -18.59 -5.43
N ASP A 98 12.84 -17.26 -5.31
CA ASP A 98 13.86 -16.42 -5.95
C ASP A 98 14.26 -15.22 -5.07
N PRO A 99 14.80 -15.47 -3.86
CA PRO A 99 14.99 -14.43 -2.83
C PRO A 99 16.09 -13.42 -3.19
N GLY A 100 16.89 -13.68 -4.23
CA GLY A 100 17.94 -12.79 -4.73
C GLY A 100 17.44 -11.82 -5.81
N HIS A 101 16.24 -12.03 -6.37
CA HIS A 101 15.70 -11.17 -7.42
C HIS A 101 15.03 -9.94 -6.81
N PHE A 102 15.70 -8.79 -6.92
CA PHE A 102 15.23 -7.54 -6.32
C PHE A 102 13.81 -7.14 -6.76
N GLY A 103 13.49 -7.31 -8.05
CA GLY A 103 12.16 -7.01 -8.60
C GLY A 103 11.03 -7.94 -8.14
N LYS A 104 11.34 -9.05 -7.46
CA LYS A 104 10.35 -9.97 -6.87
C LYS A 104 10.19 -9.76 -5.36
N GLN A 105 10.77 -8.68 -4.83
CA GLN A 105 10.41 -8.20 -3.51
C GLN A 105 9.19 -7.29 -3.66
N ASN A 106 8.08 -7.72 -3.09
CA ASN A 106 6.86 -6.92 -3.06
C ASN A 106 6.95 -5.87 -1.95
N VAL A 107 6.46 -4.68 -2.25
CA VAL A 107 6.02 -3.69 -1.25
C VAL A 107 4.56 -3.40 -1.51
N GLY A 108 3.65 -3.83 -0.65
CA GLY A 108 2.22 -3.63 -0.87
C GLY A 108 1.51 -3.09 0.36
N ILE A 109 0.38 -2.41 0.17
CA ILE A 109 -0.51 -2.04 1.29
C ILE A 109 -1.46 -3.20 1.57
N TYR A 110 -1.45 -3.68 2.80
CA TYR A 110 -2.34 -4.75 3.25
C TYR A 110 -2.96 -4.38 4.59
N ARG A 111 -4.26 -4.62 4.73
CA ARG A 111 -4.92 -4.50 6.02
C ARG A 111 -4.39 -5.57 6.97
N MET A 112 -4.08 -5.17 8.19
CA MET A 112 -3.69 -6.06 9.28
C MET A 112 -4.42 -5.73 10.57
N GLU A 113 -5.21 -6.67 11.10
CA GLU A 113 -5.84 -6.52 12.42
C GLU A 113 -4.85 -6.90 13.53
N VAL A 114 -4.76 -6.10 14.59
CA VAL A 114 -3.96 -6.41 15.78
C VAL A 114 -4.71 -7.39 16.66
N LYS A 115 -4.22 -8.64 16.73
CA LYS A 115 -4.86 -9.74 17.45
C LYS A 115 -4.27 -9.99 18.84
N GLY A 116 -3.10 -9.42 19.13
CA GLY A 116 -2.37 -9.67 20.38
C GLY A 116 -1.12 -8.80 20.50
N PRO A 117 -0.43 -8.83 21.66
CA PRO A 117 0.79 -8.06 21.92
C PRO A 117 1.88 -8.27 20.86
N ARG A 118 1.89 -9.42 20.19
CA ARG A 118 2.87 -9.81 19.17
C ARG A 118 2.26 -10.46 17.94
N LYS A 119 0.98 -10.20 17.70
CA LYS A 119 0.21 -10.95 16.73
C LYS A 119 -0.65 -10.03 15.87
N LEU A 120 -0.55 -10.20 14.56
CA LEU A 120 -1.43 -9.58 13.58
C LEU A 120 -2.14 -10.66 12.76
N ALA A 121 -3.27 -10.33 12.16
CA ALA A 121 -3.87 -11.10 11.08
C ALA A 121 -3.84 -10.25 9.80
N ILE A 122 -3.22 -10.73 8.73
CA ILE A 122 -3.04 -9.99 7.47
C ILE A 122 -4.02 -10.47 6.40
N GLN A 123 -4.57 -9.57 5.60
CA GLN A 123 -5.43 -9.91 4.46
C GLN A 123 -4.72 -9.77 3.11
N PRO A 124 -3.96 -10.77 2.65
CA PRO A 124 -3.44 -10.78 1.29
C PRO A 124 -4.47 -11.40 0.34
N VAL A 125 -4.93 -10.63 -0.64
CA VAL A 125 -5.80 -11.15 -1.71
C VAL A 125 -5.00 -12.15 -2.54
N PRO A 126 -5.55 -13.32 -2.95
CA PRO A 126 -4.78 -14.40 -3.59
C PRO A 126 -3.98 -14.01 -4.85
N MET A 127 -4.34 -12.92 -5.51
CA MET A 127 -3.67 -12.41 -6.71
C MET A 127 -2.53 -11.44 -6.40
N HIS A 128 -2.42 -10.95 -5.16
CA HIS A 128 -1.35 -10.05 -4.74
C HIS A 128 -0.08 -10.83 -4.40
N ASP A 129 1.07 -10.20 -4.61
CA ASP A 129 2.37 -10.85 -4.53
C ASP A 129 2.66 -11.42 -3.14
N ALA A 130 2.25 -10.77 -2.05
CA ALA A 130 2.41 -11.34 -0.71
C ALA A 130 1.63 -12.66 -0.51
N ALA A 131 0.45 -12.82 -1.15
CA ALA A 131 -0.28 -14.08 -1.12
C ALA A 131 0.43 -15.17 -1.95
N VAL A 132 1.01 -14.78 -3.08
CA VAL A 132 1.82 -15.68 -3.93
C VAL A 132 3.05 -16.15 -3.17
N HIS A 133 3.78 -15.23 -2.53
CA HIS A 133 4.94 -15.54 -1.69
C HIS A 133 4.58 -16.45 -0.52
N LEU A 134 3.45 -16.18 0.15
CA LEU A 134 2.96 -17.01 1.24
C LEU A 134 2.64 -18.42 0.76
N ARG A 135 1.99 -18.57 -0.40
CA ARG A 135 1.70 -19.87 -0.99
C ARG A 135 2.99 -20.65 -1.25
N HIS A 136 3.98 -20.04 -1.89
CA HIS A 136 5.27 -20.69 -2.16
C HIS A 136 5.95 -21.14 -0.84
N ALA A 137 5.95 -20.29 0.19
CA ALA A 137 6.48 -20.64 1.51
C ALA A 137 5.72 -21.82 2.14
N GLU A 138 4.39 -21.83 2.08
CA GLU A 138 3.55 -22.89 2.64
C GLU A 138 3.71 -24.25 1.93
N GLU A 139 3.89 -24.22 0.60
CA GLU A 139 4.21 -25.39 -0.23
C GLU A 139 5.55 -26.02 0.17
N ARG A 140 6.50 -25.19 0.61
CA ARG A 140 7.78 -25.61 1.17
C ARG A 140 7.73 -26.01 2.65
N GLY A 141 6.60 -25.75 3.32
CA GLY A 141 6.45 -25.98 4.75
C GLY A 141 7.25 -24.98 5.61
N GLU A 142 7.47 -23.78 5.08
CA GLU A 142 8.21 -22.70 5.72
C GLU A 142 7.26 -21.55 6.10
N ASP A 143 7.70 -20.73 7.06
CA ASP A 143 7.08 -19.44 7.34
C ASP A 143 7.62 -18.38 6.36
N LEU A 144 6.83 -17.35 6.04
CA LEU A 144 7.27 -16.27 5.16
C LEU A 144 7.86 -15.09 5.95
N PRO A 145 9.12 -14.68 5.75
CA PRO A 145 9.66 -13.45 6.31
C PRO A 145 8.87 -12.21 5.86
N ILE A 146 8.55 -11.33 6.82
CA ILE A 146 7.78 -10.11 6.58
C ILE A 146 8.40 -8.95 7.35
N ALA A 147 8.40 -7.77 6.72
CA ALA A 147 8.61 -6.50 7.38
C ALA A 147 7.41 -5.59 7.10
N ILE A 148 6.95 -4.86 8.11
CA ILE A 148 5.82 -3.93 8.02
C ILE A 148 6.35 -2.56 8.40
N THR A 149 6.17 -1.57 7.53
CA THR A 149 6.63 -0.21 7.77
C THR A 149 5.49 0.78 7.83
N ILE A 150 5.56 1.71 8.79
CA ILE A 150 4.54 2.72 9.07
C ILE A 150 5.21 4.10 9.10
N GLY A 151 4.46 5.15 8.75
CA GLY A 151 5.00 6.51 8.66
C GLY A 151 6.00 6.61 7.52
N ASN A 152 5.57 6.24 6.32
CA ASN A 152 6.46 6.14 5.17
C ASN A 152 6.41 7.43 4.34
N ASP A 153 7.43 7.64 3.50
CA ASP A 153 7.36 8.67 2.47
C ASP A 153 6.14 8.44 1.55
N PRO A 154 5.33 9.46 1.25
CA PRO A 154 4.08 9.28 0.51
C PRO A 154 4.23 8.60 -0.86
N VAL A 155 5.39 8.72 -1.52
CA VAL A 155 5.61 8.11 -2.84
C VAL A 155 5.63 6.58 -2.75
N ILE A 156 6.21 6.00 -1.69
CA ILE A 156 6.19 4.53 -1.58
C ILE A 156 4.81 4.02 -1.24
N THR A 157 3.99 4.78 -0.50
CA THR A 157 2.58 4.42 -0.28
C THR A 157 1.79 4.41 -1.59
N LEU A 158 2.03 5.40 -2.48
CA LEU A 158 1.44 5.41 -3.83
C LEU A 158 1.87 4.17 -4.63
N MET A 159 3.16 3.83 -4.61
CA MET A 159 3.67 2.70 -5.40
C MET A 159 3.26 1.35 -4.81
N ALA A 160 3.17 1.23 -3.50
CA ALA A 160 2.68 0.04 -2.82
C ALA A 160 1.19 -0.26 -3.09
N SER A 161 0.48 0.68 -3.73
CA SER A 161 -0.90 0.52 -4.19
C SER A 161 -1.00 0.41 -5.71
N ALA A 162 0.12 0.56 -6.44
CA ALA A 162 0.14 0.55 -7.88
C ALA A 162 0.17 -0.90 -8.41
N PRO A 163 -0.59 -1.23 -9.47
CA PRO A 163 -0.59 -2.58 -10.03
C PRO A 163 0.61 -2.77 -10.97
N LEU A 164 1.79 -2.94 -10.38
CA LEU A 164 3.02 -3.35 -11.07
C LEU A 164 2.98 -4.84 -11.42
N ARG A 165 3.86 -5.26 -12.34
CA ARG A 165 4.07 -6.68 -12.64
C ARG A 165 4.87 -7.34 -11.51
N TYR A 166 4.70 -8.65 -11.37
CA TYR A 166 5.35 -9.47 -10.33
C TYR A 166 6.88 -9.37 -10.25
N ASP A 167 7.53 -8.99 -11.36
CA ASP A 167 8.97 -8.84 -11.48
C ASP A 167 9.45 -7.37 -11.56
N GLU A 168 8.56 -6.41 -11.29
CA GLU A 168 8.84 -4.97 -11.27
C GLU A 168 8.87 -4.44 -9.84
N SER A 169 9.94 -3.72 -9.46
CA SER A 169 10.08 -3.21 -8.10
C SER A 169 9.32 -1.91 -7.85
N GLU A 170 8.52 -1.85 -6.78
CA GLU A 170 7.90 -0.62 -6.31
C GLU A 170 8.94 0.44 -5.91
N TYR A 171 10.13 0.04 -5.45
CA TYR A 171 11.20 0.98 -5.14
C TYR A 171 11.81 1.62 -6.38
N GLU A 172 11.95 0.86 -7.46
CA GLU A 172 12.44 1.40 -8.73
C GLU A 172 11.41 2.34 -9.38
N MET A 173 10.14 1.98 -9.29
CA MET A 173 9.05 2.85 -9.71
C MET A 173 8.94 4.10 -8.82
N ALA A 174 9.10 3.96 -7.51
CA ALA A 174 9.14 5.10 -6.59
C ALA A 174 10.28 6.05 -6.94
N GLY A 175 11.44 5.52 -7.38
CA GLY A 175 12.54 6.33 -7.91
C GLY A 175 12.16 7.11 -9.18
N ALA A 176 11.37 6.49 -10.07
CA ALA A 176 10.86 7.13 -11.28
C ALA A 176 9.87 8.26 -10.97
N ILE A 177 8.88 7.99 -10.11
CA ILE A 177 7.86 8.95 -9.67
C ILE A 177 8.46 10.08 -8.83
N ARG A 178 9.43 9.80 -7.96
CA ARG A 178 10.17 10.82 -7.20
C ARG A 178 11.19 11.58 -8.06
N GLN A 179 11.43 11.13 -9.29
CA GLN A 179 12.47 11.64 -10.20
C GLN A 179 13.89 11.59 -9.64
N SER A 180 14.12 10.80 -8.59
CA SER A 180 15.41 10.60 -7.93
C SER A 180 15.43 9.23 -7.24
N PRO A 181 16.60 8.55 -7.16
CA PRO A 181 16.71 7.23 -6.54
C PRO A 181 16.04 7.16 -5.16
N TYR A 182 15.18 6.14 -4.97
CA TYR A 182 14.49 5.95 -3.71
C TYR A 182 15.44 5.36 -2.65
N PRO A 183 15.54 5.95 -1.43
CA PRO A 183 16.44 5.46 -0.41
C PRO A 183 15.85 4.24 0.33
N ILE A 184 16.59 3.13 0.35
CA ILE A 184 16.22 1.88 1.02
C ILE A 184 17.30 1.45 2.01
N VAL A 185 16.92 0.64 2.98
CA VAL A 185 17.83 0.02 3.96
C VAL A 185 17.43 -1.43 4.20
N VAL A 186 18.39 -2.27 4.55
CA VAL A 186 18.15 -3.69 4.84
C VAL A 186 17.79 -3.87 6.31
N THR A 187 16.69 -4.57 6.59
CA THR A 187 16.32 -4.86 7.97
C THR A 187 17.26 -5.88 8.62
N PRO A 188 17.62 -5.70 9.91
CA PRO A 188 18.64 -6.51 10.56
C PRO A 188 18.17 -7.93 10.91
N LEU A 189 16.87 -8.17 11.14
CA LEU A 189 16.39 -9.50 11.52
C LEU A 189 16.00 -10.35 10.30
N ARG A 190 15.34 -9.75 9.31
CA ARG A 190 14.79 -10.47 8.14
C ARG A 190 15.55 -10.23 6.84
N GLY A 191 16.45 -9.25 6.78
CA GLY A 191 17.25 -8.97 5.59
C GLY A 191 16.42 -8.42 4.41
N LEU A 192 15.25 -7.86 4.68
CA LEU A 192 14.34 -7.30 3.67
C LEU A 192 14.73 -5.84 3.38
N ASP A 193 14.62 -5.42 2.12
CA ASP A 193 14.81 -4.01 1.79
C ASP A 193 13.54 -3.23 2.16
N VAL A 194 13.64 -2.26 3.07
CA VAL A 194 12.53 -1.42 3.53
C VAL A 194 12.80 0.06 3.22
N PRO A 195 11.78 0.94 3.24
CA PRO A 195 12.00 2.37 3.08
C PRO A 195 12.93 2.90 4.17
N TRP A 196 13.99 3.62 3.79
CA TRP A 196 14.93 4.19 4.77
C TRP A 196 14.25 5.22 5.69
N GLY A 197 13.25 5.92 5.16
CA GLY A 197 12.55 7.01 5.83
C GLY A 197 11.47 6.59 6.83
N SER A 198 11.19 5.29 7.01
CA SER A 198 10.09 4.83 7.87
C SER A 198 10.22 5.29 9.32
N GLU A 199 9.08 5.53 9.96
CA GLU A 199 8.98 5.94 11.37
C GLU A 199 8.95 4.73 12.29
N VAL A 200 8.26 3.65 11.87
CA VAL A 200 8.19 2.38 12.58
C VAL A 200 8.46 1.23 11.59
N VAL A 201 9.27 0.27 12.02
CA VAL A 201 9.53 -0.98 11.30
C VAL A 201 9.27 -2.16 12.24
N ILE A 202 8.37 -3.04 11.82
CA ILE A 202 7.98 -4.26 12.53
C ILE A 202 8.49 -5.45 11.70
N GLU A 203 9.32 -6.29 12.30
CA GLU A 203 9.87 -7.49 11.66
C GLU A 203 9.29 -8.75 12.30
N GLY A 204 8.97 -9.74 11.47
CA GLY A 204 8.33 -10.97 11.92
C GLY A 204 8.31 -12.06 10.86
N VAL A 205 7.35 -12.97 11.00
CA VAL A 205 7.02 -13.97 9.98
C VAL A 205 5.52 -14.10 9.85
N ILE A 206 5.03 -14.35 8.63
CA ILE A 206 3.70 -14.92 8.43
C ILE A 206 3.82 -16.41 8.74
N GLU A 207 3.14 -16.86 9.80
CA GLU A 207 3.15 -18.25 10.24
C GLU A 207 2.41 -19.12 9.20
N GLY A 208 3.16 -20.00 8.54
CA GLY A 208 2.63 -20.87 7.50
C GLY A 208 1.51 -21.76 8.06
N ARG A 209 0.42 -21.89 7.31
CA ARG A 209 -0.74 -22.75 7.63
C ARG A 209 -1.48 -22.40 8.92
N LYS A 210 -1.15 -21.28 9.56
CA LYS A 210 -1.88 -20.75 10.71
C LYS A 210 -2.81 -19.64 10.25
N ARG A 211 -4.07 -19.74 10.64
CA ARG A 211 -5.12 -18.78 10.33
C ARG A 211 -5.91 -18.44 11.58
N GLU A 212 -6.35 -17.20 11.70
CA GLU A 212 -7.27 -16.74 12.73
C GLU A 212 -8.35 -15.85 12.10
N ILE A 213 -9.53 -15.81 12.73
CA ILE A 213 -10.65 -14.98 12.27
C ILE A 213 -10.28 -13.50 12.41
N GLU A 214 -10.44 -12.77 11.32
CA GLU A 214 -10.27 -11.32 11.20
C GLU A 214 -11.54 -10.69 10.64
N GLY A 215 -11.81 -9.45 11.06
CA GLY A 215 -13.00 -8.71 10.68
C GLY A 215 -14.17 -8.83 11.67
N PRO A 216 -15.33 -8.23 11.35
CA PRO A 216 -15.64 -7.57 10.08
C PRO A 216 -14.90 -6.23 9.96
N PHE A 217 -14.81 -5.65 8.76
CA PHE A 217 -14.11 -4.37 8.56
C PHE A 217 -14.77 -3.51 7.49
N GLY A 218 -14.79 -2.19 7.71
CA GLY A 218 -15.30 -1.24 6.72
C GLY A 218 -14.44 -1.19 5.45
N GLU A 219 -15.00 -1.59 4.31
CA GLU A 219 -14.29 -1.59 3.04
C GLU A 219 -14.46 -0.29 2.27
N PHE A 220 -13.53 -0.02 1.36
CA PHE A 220 -13.56 1.13 0.45
C PHE A 220 -14.82 1.22 -0.44
N THR A 221 -15.62 0.15 -0.51
CA THR A 221 -16.90 0.15 -1.24
C THR A 221 -18.05 0.75 -0.43
N GLY A 222 -17.80 1.20 0.80
CA GLY A 222 -18.82 1.73 1.71
C GLY A 222 -19.63 0.66 2.45
N HIS A 223 -19.18 -0.59 2.46
CA HIS A 223 -19.84 -1.72 3.09
C HIS A 223 -18.87 -2.48 4.00
N TYR A 224 -19.38 -3.16 5.02
CA TYR A 224 -18.55 -4.06 5.82
C TYR A 224 -18.27 -5.35 5.05
N SER A 225 -17.00 -5.76 5.00
CA SER A 225 -16.66 -7.14 4.72
C SER A 225 -16.96 -8.01 5.94
N GLY A 226 -17.41 -9.24 5.68
CA GLY A 226 -17.58 -10.24 6.74
C GLY A 226 -16.26 -10.86 7.16
N ASP A 227 -16.32 -11.65 8.21
CA ASP A 227 -15.16 -12.25 8.86
C ASP A 227 -14.52 -13.34 8.00
N ARG A 228 -13.19 -13.48 8.07
CA ARG A 228 -12.43 -14.49 7.32
C ARG A 228 -11.30 -15.09 8.14
N ASP A 229 -10.98 -16.35 7.88
CA ASP A 229 -9.76 -16.99 8.38
C ASP A 229 -8.54 -16.49 7.61
N LEU A 230 -7.74 -15.64 8.25
CA LEU A 230 -6.62 -14.94 7.62
C LEU A 230 -5.26 -15.34 8.19
N PRO A 231 -4.17 -15.29 7.38
CA PRO A 231 -2.80 -15.57 7.82
C PRO A 231 -2.40 -14.79 9.07
N VAL A 232 -1.79 -15.50 10.01
CA VAL A 232 -1.28 -14.90 11.25
C VAL A 232 0.15 -14.44 11.04
N VAL A 233 0.46 -13.22 11.48
CA VAL A 233 1.81 -12.69 11.57
C VAL A 233 2.27 -12.75 13.02
N ARG A 234 3.40 -13.40 13.26
CA ARG A 234 4.13 -13.32 14.53
C ARG A 234 5.16 -12.20 14.44
N VAL A 235 5.06 -11.25 15.36
CA VAL A 235 6.01 -10.13 15.48
C VAL A 235 7.16 -10.53 16.38
N ASP A 236 8.38 -10.28 15.92
CA ASP A 236 9.62 -10.66 16.61
C ASP A 236 10.48 -9.47 17.03
N LYS A 237 10.39 -8.36 16.30
CA LYS A 237 11.09 -7.10 16.58
C LYS A 237 10.23 -5.92 16.15
N VAL A 238 10.19 -4.87 16.97
CA VAL A 238 9.64 -3.56 16.62
C VAL A 238 10.73 -2.53 16.84
N SER A 239 10.98 -1.66 15.87
CA SER A 239 11.93 -0.57 15.98
C SER A 239 11.30 0.72 15.47
N PHE A 240 11.53 1.83 16.15
CA PHE A 240 10.87 3.10 15.85
C PHE A 240 11.72 4.32 16.22
N ARG A 241 11.47 5.41 15.50
CA ARG A 241 12.00 6.75 15.83
C ARG A 241 11.38 7.28 17.12
N THR A 242 12.06 8.20 17.78
CA THR A 242 11.49 8.94 18.93
C THR A 242 10.33 9.81 18.45
N ALA A 243 9.19 9.72 19.13
CA ALA A 243 7.93 10.37 18.74
C ALA A 243 7.53 10.04 17.28
N PRO A 244 7.31 8.75 16.97
CA PRO A 244 7.09 8.31 15.59
C PRO A 244 5.78 8.87 15.05
N ILE A 245 5.73 9.11 13.74
CA ILE A 245 4.49 9.50 13.05
C ILE A 245 3.72 8.24 12.65
N PHE A 246 2.46 8.16 13.06
CA PHE A 246 1.55 7.11 12.63
C PHE A 246 0.53 7.66 11.65
N GLU A 247 0.31 6.90 10.59
CA GLU A 247 -0.62 7.26 9.55
C GLU A 247 -1.67 6.16 9.40
N SER A 248 -2.91 6.55 9.17
CA SER A 248 -4.02 5.64 8.86
C SER A 248 -4.86 6.19 7.71
N LEU A 249 -5.46 5.28 6.94
CA LEU A 249 -6.36 5.61 5.83
C LEU A 249 -7.81 5.56 6.31
N TYR A 250 -8.60 6.62 6.07
CA TYR A 250 -10.04 6.49 6.22
C TYR A 250 -10.63 5.57 5.12
N LEU A 251 -11.23 4.45 5.54
CA LEU A 251 -11.83 3.41 4.72
C LEU A 251 -13.30 3.26 5.14
N GLY A 252 -14.20 3.42 4.17
CA GLY A 252 -15.63 3.46 4.42
C GLY A 252 -16.38 4.01 3.21
N MET A 253 -17.41 4.82 3.46
CA MET A 253 -18.25 5.39 2.41
C MET A 253 -17.43 6.34 1.52
N PRO A 254 -17.33 6.08 0.20
CA PRO A 254 -16.64 6.98 -0.71
C PRO A 254 -17.24 8.38 -0.75
N CYS A 255 -16.47 9.42 -1.03
CA CYS A 255 -15.06 9.37 -1.45
C CYS A 255 -14.11 9.58 -0.27
N THR A 256 -13.00 8.85 -0.26
CA THR A 256 -11.98 8.93 0.79
C THR A 256 -10.59 9.16 0.19
N GLU A 257 -9.57 9.35 1.03
CA GLU A 257 -8.17 9.50 0.59
C GLU A 257 -7.65 8.30 -0.21
N LEU A 258 -8.26 7.11 -0.06
CA LEU A 258 -7.91 5.94 -0.86
C LEU A 258 -8.13 6.19 -2.36
N ASP A 259 -9.16 6.94 -2.72
CA ASP A 259 -9.45 7.27 -4.12
C ASP A 259 -8.31 8.07 -4.74
N HIS A 260 -7.70 8.97 -3.98
CA HIS A 260 -6.54 9.77 -4.37
C HIS A 260 -5.21 9.01 -4.30
N LEU A 261 -5.14 7.94 -3.50
CA LEU A 261 -4.00 7.03 -3.44
C LEU A 261 -3.94 6.10 -4.67
N ILE A 262 -5.05 5.42 -4.97
CA ILE A 262 -5.11 4.37 -6.00
C ILE A 262 -5.45 4.92 -7.38
N GLY A 263 -6.36 5.89 -7.40
CA GLY A 263 -7.01 6.30 -8.64
C GLY A 263 -6.07 6.97 -9.64
N PRO A 264 -5.16 7.89 -9.27
CA PRO A 264 -4.25 8.51 -10.23
C PRO A 264 -3.31 7.50 -10.90
N ALA A 265 -2.75 6.57 -10.12
CA ALA A 265 -1.91 5.48 -10.64
C ALA A 265 -2.71 4.60 -11.61
N THR A 266 -3.94 4.25 -11.25
CA THR A 266 -4.84 3.47 -12.11
C THR A 266 -5.18 4.21 -13.40
N CYS A 267 -5.45 5.52 -13.34
CA CYS A 267 -5.73 6.35 -14.52
C CYS A 267 -4.53 6.39 -15.46
N ALA A 268 -3.33 6.61 -14.93
CA ALA A 268 -2.10 6.68 -15.72
C ALA A 268 -1.82 5.35 -16.45
N LEU A 269 -1.93 4.24 -15.74
CA LEU A 269 -1.70 2.91 -16.29
C LEU A 269 -2.72 2.53 -17.36
N LEU A 270 -4.01 2.73 -17.09
CA LEU A 270 -5.04 2.48 -18.10
C LEU A 270 -4.87 3.36 -19.33
N LEU A 271 -4.46 4.62 -19.13
CA LEU A 271 -4.19 5.53 -20.25
C LEU A 271 -3.03 5.04 -21.12
N GLN A 272 -1.95 4.55 -20.52
CA GLN A 272 -0.82 3.99 -21.26
C GLN A 272 -1.20 2.73 -22.04
N GLN A 273 -1.89 1.79 -21.38
CA GLN A 273 -2.38 0.57 -22.01
C GLN A 273 -3.32 0.88 -23.18
N LEU A 274 -4.31 1.76 -22.96
CA LEU A 274 -5.26 2.12 -24.00
C LEU A 274 -4.62 2.91 -25.13
N LYS A 275 -3.63 3.77 -24.89
CA LYS A 275 -2.94 4.51 -25.96
C LYS A 275 -2.14 3.60 -26.90
N ALA A 276 -1.68 2.44 -26.42
CA ALA A 276 -0.97 1.47 -27.26
C ALA A 276 -1.89 0.91 -28.37
N ASP A 277 -3.13 0.59 -28.01
CA ASP A 277 -4.12 0.01 -28.93
C ASP A 277 -5.01 1.07 -29.60
N PHE A 278 -5.26 2.20 -28.92
CA PHE A 278 -6.16 3.29 -29.31
C PHE A 278 -5.48 4.66 -29.10
N PRO A 279 -4.58 5.10 -30.00
CA PRO A 279 -3.82 6.34 -29.86
C PRO A 279 -4.68 7.62 -29.77
N GLU A 280 -5.95 7.56 -30.18
CA GLU A 280 -6.92 8.64 -30.05
C GLU A 280 -7.36 8.92 -28.60
N VAL A 281 -7.14 7.98 -27.68
CA VAL A 281 -7.51 8.14 -26.26
C VAL A 281 -6.63 9.21 -25.61
N ARG A 282 -7.26 10.29 -25.17
CA ARG A 282 -6.57 11.45 -24.58
C ARG A 282 -6.49 11.42 -23.06
N ALA A 283 -7.43 10.77 -22.38
CA ALA A 283 -7.51 10.70 -20.93
C ALA A 283 -8.38 9.51 -20.49
N VAL A 284 -8.11 9.00 -19.29
CA VAL A 284 -8.92 7.98 -18.60
C VAL A 284 -9.21 8.50 -17.20
N ASN A 285 -10.45 8.34 -16.73
CA ASN A 285 -10.81 8.62 -15.34
C ASN A 285 -11.35 7.33 -14.70
N ALA A 286 -10.58 6.81 -13.74
CA ALA A 286 -10.90 5.65 -12.93
C ALA A 286 -11.07 6.01 -11.44
N MET A 287 -11.18 7.30 -11.12
CA MET A 287 -11.40 7.79 -9.75
C MET A 287 -12.88 7.63 -9.36
N HIS A 288 -13.15 7.27 -8.10
CA HIS A 288 -14.48 7.52 -7.53
C HIS A 288 -14.57 9.01 -7.23
N THR A 289 -15.28 9.76 -8.07
CA THR A 289 -15.62 11.16 -7.80
C THR A 289 -17.14 11.24 -7.66
N PRO A 290 -17.70 11.84 -6.59
CA PRO A 290 -19.10 12.22 -6.60
C PRO A 290 -19.17 13.34 -7.63
N ARG A 291 -19.76 13.07 -8.79
CA ARG A 291 -19.93 14.11 -9.80
C ARG A 291 -20.79 15.22 -9.21
N PRO A 292 -20.40 16.50 -9.32
CA PRO A 292 -21.37 17.56 -9.16
C PRO A 292 -22.50 17.33 -10.18
N PRO A 293 -23.78 17.58 -9.84
CA PRO A 293 -24.87 17.38 -10.77
C PRO A 293 -24.63 18.21 -12.05
N GLY A 294 -24.46 17.55 -13.20
CA GLY A 294 -24.41 18.23 -14.51
C GLY A 294 -23.26 17.88 -15.45
N ASP A 295 -22.21 17.18 -14.99
CA ASP A 295 -21.08 16.87 -15.87
C ASP A 295 -21.27 15.53 -16.62
N HIS A 296 -21.56 15.62 -17.92
CA HIS A 296 -21.89 14.51 -18.80
C HIS A 296 -20.72 14.15 -19.73
N PHE A 297 -19.63 13.62 -19.19
CA PHE A 297 -18.73 12.83 -20.03
C PHE A 297 -19.35 11.44 -20.25
N HIS A 298 -19.63 11.15 -21.52
CA HIS A 298 -20.28 9.93 -21.97
C HIS A 298 -19.48 8.70 -21.52
N ARG A 299 -20.11 7.85 -20.69
CA ARG A 299 -19.81 6.41 -20.66
C ARG A 299 -19.79 5.95 -22.13
N ALA A 300 -18.71 5.28 -22.56
CA ALA A 300 -18.62 4.69 -23.89
C ALA A 300 -19.94 3.97 -24.19
N ARG A 301 -20.68 4.48 -25.17
CA ARG A 301 -21.91 3.86 -25.62
C ARG A 301 -21.52 2.53 -26.26
N ASP A 302 -22.07 1.43 -25.74
CA ASP A 302 -22.26 0.20 -26.50
C ASP A 302 -22.90 0.57 -27.84
N THR A 303 -22.08 0.63 -28.88
CA THR A 303 -22.53 0.72 -30.26
C THR A 303 -22.43 -0.67 -30.87
N ALA A 304 -23.14 -1.62 -30.26
CA ALA A 304 -23.53 -2.84 -30.96
C ALA A 304 -24.73 -2.50 -31.86
N ALA A 305 -24.45 -2.40 -33.15
CA ALA A 305 -25.42 -2.13 -34.19
C ALA A 305 -26.60 -3.14 -34.15
N SER A 306 -27.82 -2.63 -33.99
CA SER A 306 -29.02 -3.34 -34.46
C SER A 306 -29.54 -2.63 -35.71
N ARG A 307 -29.01 -3.02 -36.86
CA ARG A 307 -29.73 -2.82 -38.13
C ARG A 307 -30.91 -3.78 -38.12
N ARG A 308 -32.13 -3.27 -37.94
CA ARG A 308 -33.35 -3.94 -38.45
C ARG A 308 -33.71 -3.30 -39.79
N PRO A 309 -33.95 -4.07 -40.87
CA PRO A 309 -34.45 -3.52 -42.11
C PRO A 309 -35.92 -3.14 -41.95
N SER A 310 -36.26 -2.00 -42.54
CA SER A 310 -37.63 -1.52 -42.75
C SER A 310 -38.44 -2.49 -43.60
N GLY A 311 -39.61 -2.89 -43.09
CA GLY A 311 -40.74 -3.43 -43.83
C GLY A 311 -41.97 -2.60 -43.53
#